data_AF-A0A2W7AHW2-F1
#
_entry.id   AF-A0A2W7AHW2-F1
#
_cell.length_a   1.000
_cell.length_b   1.000
_cell.length_c   1.000
_cell.angle_alpha   90.00
_cell.angle_beta   90.00
_cell.angle_gamma   90.00
#
_symmetry.space_group_name_H-M   'P 1'
#
loop_
_entity.id
_entity.type
_entity.pdbx_description
1 polymer ?
#
loop_
_entity_poly.entity_id
_entity_poly.type
_entity_poly.pdbx_seq_one_letter_code
_entity_poly.pdbx_strand_id
1 'polypeptide(L)'
;MDHQPDIQNDQSLTVEQAIANLQGEDLGLRVYAAWWLGRFRVDAPEAIEVLMAALTDEDDRTGVGGYPLRRNAARALGKLGDHRVVPALIQSLDCTDFYVREAAAQSLEKLGEPSGIPQLIELLNNRVAGTLPAPEPPYLVQPFDAILEALGTLGAMDAVPDILPFLDHPVPRIRYAANRAMYQLTPNPEIASEYGDRLAQALSNDDLQLRRAVLADVGAIGYLPAADAIAQTLAENSLKLISLKGLLEKQLQQTTPPNLSAGAIKVMTLMDELL
;
A
#
# COMPACT_ATOMS: atom_id res chain seq x y z
N MET A 1 -12.35 41.36 -11.69
CA MET A 1 -11.36 40.75 -12.61
C MET A 1 -10.65 39.70 -11.78
N ASP A 2 -11.28 38.53 -11.68
CA ASP A 2 -10.73 37.37 -10.98
C ASP A 2 -9.88 36.59 -11.97
N HIS A 3 -8.57 36.58 -11.73
CA HIS A 3 -7.65 35.68 -12.41
C HIS A 3 -7.75 34.30 -11.74
N GLN A 4 -8.59 33.43 -12.28
CA GLN A 4 -8.37 31.99 -12.16
C GLN A 4 -7.15 31.63 -13.02
N PRO A 5 -6.13 30.93 -12.48
CA PRO A 5 -5.07 30.40 -13.33
C PRO A 5 -5.66 29.27 -14.17
N ASP A 6 -5.64 29.47 -15.49
CA ASP A 6 -5.83 28.43 -16.49
C ASP A 6 -4.89 27.26 -16.17
N ILE A 7 -5.47 26.11 -15.81
CA ILE A 7 -4.76 24.83 -15.82
C ILE A 7 -4.60 24.47 -17.29
N GLN A 8 -3.53 24.95 -17.91
CA GLN A 8 -3.12 24.56 -19.25
C GLN A 8 -2.86 23.05 -19.27
N ASN A 9 -3.71 22.35 -19.99
CA ASN A 9 -3.60 20.93 -20.27
C ASN A 9 -2.97 20.77 -21.66
N ASP A 10 -1.62 20.83 -21.82
CA ASP A 10 -0.97 20.34 -23.06
C ASP A 10 0.58 20.19 -23.03
N GLN A 11 1.11 19.25 -22.23
CA GLN A 11 2.25 18.38 -22.59
C GLN A 11 2.53 17.42 -21.44
N SER A 12 2.27 16.13 -21.64
CA SER A 12 2.85 15.09 -20.79
C SER A 12 4.36 15.27 -20.78
N LEU A 13 5.01 15.25 -19.61
CA LEU A 13 6.47 15.25 -19.54
C LEU A 13 7.02 14.13 -20.44
N THR A 14 8.17 14.36 -21.08
CA THR A 14 8.97 13.27 -21.61
C THR A 14 9.77 12.64 -20.47
N VAL A 15 10.34 11.46 -20.69
CA VAL A 15 11.21 10.81 -19.69
C VAL A 15 12.40 11.71 -19.36
N GLU A 16 13.02 12.32 -20.36
CA GLU A 16 14.16 13.23 -20.22
C GLU A 16 13.77 14.48 -19.43
N GLN A 17 12.59 15.05 -19.71
CA GLN A 17 12.10 16.22 -18.98
C GLN A 17 11.76 15.89 -17.53
N ALA A 18 11.18 14.71 -17.26
CA ALA A 18 10.90 14.27 -15.91
C ALA A 18 12.19 14.06 -15.11
N ILE A 19 13.20 13.41 -15.68
CA ILE A 19 14.52 13.23 -15.05
C ILE A 19 15.17 14.60 -14.78
N ALA A 20 15.15 15.50 -15.77
CA ALA A 20 15.71 16.85 -15.62
C ALA A 20 14.99 17.66 -14.55
N ASN A 21 13.65 17.61 -14.51
CA ASN A 21 12.83 18.29 -13.51
C ASN A 21 13.10 17.77 -12.09
N LEU A 22 13.32 16.45 -11.94
CA LEU A 22 13.63 15.84 -10.64
C LEU A 22 14.94 16.37 -10.02
N GLN A 23 15.87 16.81 -10.87
CA GLN A 23 17.18 17.32 -10.47
C GLN A 23 17.29 18.86 -10.55
N GLY A 24 16.23 19.54 -11.00
CA GLY A 24 16.19 21.00 -11.20
C GLY A 24 16.05 21.78 -9.90
N GLU A 25 16.02 23.12 -9.94
CA GLU A 25 15.92 23.94 -8.72
C GLU A 25 14.47 24.10 -8.21
N ASP A 26 13.48 23.90 -9.07
CA ASP A 26 12.06 24.06 -8.71
C ASP A 26 11.56 22.82 -7.94
N LEU A 27 11.38 22.99 -6.62
CA LEU A 27 10.92 21.94 -5.71
C LEU A 27 9.57 21.36 -6.12
N GLY A 28 8.65 22.18 -6.64
CA GLY A 28 7.34 21.72 -7.11
C GLY A 28 7.47 20.81 -8.33
N LEU A 29 8.34 21.17 -9.28
CA LEU A 29 8.64 20.33 -10.44
C LEU A 29 9.34 19.03 -10.05
N ARG A 30 10.22 19.03 -9.03
CA ARG A 30 10.83 17.80 -8.53
C ARG A 30 9.78 16.80 -8.05
N VAL A 31 8.87 17.27 -7.19
CA VAL A 31 7.80 16.43 -6.63
C VAL A 31 6.88 15.90 -7.72
N TYR A 32 6.48 16.77 -8.67
CA TYR A 32 5.65 16.38 -9.80
C TYR A 32 6.35 15.35 -10.70
N ALA A 33 7.65 15.53 -10.98
CA ALA A 33 8.44 14.59 -11.75
C ALA A 33 8.52 13.21 -11.08
N ALA A 34 8.78 13.15 -9.77
CA ALA A 34 8.81 11.88 -9.04
C ALA A 34 7.46 11.16 -9.11
N TRP A 35 6.36 11.89 -8.89
CA TRP A 35 5.01 11.34 -9.04
C TRP A 35 4.77 10.84 -10.47
N TRP A 36 5.16 11.61 -11.49
CA TRP A 36 4.95 11.31 -12.90
C TRP A 36 5.67 10.02 -13.31
N LEU A 37 6.97 9.89 -12.96
CA LEU A 37 7.77 8.68 -13.23
C LEU A 37 7.10 7.42 -12.67
N GLY A 38 6.62 7.48 -11.41
CA GLY A 38 5.90 6.37 -10.79
C GLY A 38 4.51 6.12 -11.39
N ARG A 39 3.77 7.17 -11.77
CA ARG A 39 2.42 7.07 -12.33
C ARG A 39 2.42 6.42 -13.72
N PHE A 40 3.38 6.79 -14.56
CA PHE A 40 3.53 6.31 -15.93
C PHE A 40 4.45 5.10 -16.05
N ARG A 41 4.94 4.55 -14.91
CA ARG A 41 5.77 3.34 -14.83
C ARG A 41 7.04 3.45 -15.69
N VAL A 42 7.75 4.56 -15.56
CA VAL A 42 9.02 4.79 -16.27
C VAL A 42 10.15 4.05 -15.53
N ASP A 43 10.49 2.87 -16.02
CA ASP A 43 11.46 1.93 -15.44
C ASP A 43 12.87 2.05 -16.04
N ALA A 44 13.14 3.14 -16.78
CA ALA A 44 14.47 3.45 -17.29
C ALA A 44 15.49 3.49 -16.12
N PRO A 45 16.67 2.84 -16.24
CA PRO A 45 17.66 2.82 -15.17
C PRO A 45 18.00 4.21 -14.63
N GLU A 46 18.17 5.20 -15.50
CA GLU A 46 18.46 6.58 -15.13
C GLU A 46 17.35 7.19 -14.28
N ALA A 47 16.07 6.92 -14.60
CA ALA A 47 14.93 7.38 -13.80
C ALA A 47 14.94 6.77 -12.39
N ILE A 48 15.30 5.48 -12.28
CA ILE A 48 15.41 4.79 -11.01
C ILE A 48 16.56 5.38 -10.17
N GLU A 49 17.73 5.62 -10.77
CA GLU A 49 18.88 6.21 -10.07
C GLU A 49 18.55 7.60 -9.51
N VAL A 50 17.88 8.46 -10.29
CA VAL A 50 17.51 9.80 -9.81
C VAL A 50 16.42 9.76 -8.73
N LEU A 51 15.50 8.79 -8.78
CA LEU A 51 14.52 8.57 -7.71
C LEU A 51 15.17 8.02 -6.43
N MET A 52 16.17 7.14 -6.56
CA MET A 52 16.94 6.66 -5.40
C MET A 52 17.70 7.81 -4.72
N ALA A 53 18.32 8.70 -5.50
CA ALA A 53 18.95 9.90 -4.95
C ALA A 53 17.93 10.78 -4.19
N ALA A 54 16.73 10.95 -4.76
CA ALA A 54 15.65 11.74 -4.18
C ALA A 54 15.12 11.21 -2.83
N LEU A 55 15.38 9.95 -2.45
CA LEU A 55 15.06 9.42 -1.11
C LEU A 55 15.86 10.10 0.02
N THR A 56 16.93 10.80 -0.32
CA THR A 56 17.79 11.52 0.63
C THR A 56 17.71 13.04 0.48
N ASP A 57 16.76 13.55 -0.30
CA ASP A 57 16.60 14.99 -0.54
C ASP A 57 16.37 15.77 0.77
N GLU A 58 17.13 16.84 0.97
CA GLU A 58 17.03 17.71 2.15
C GLU A 58 16.43 19.09 1.81
N ASP A 59 16.24 19.39 0.53
CA ASP A 59 15.87 20.71 0.02
C ASP A 59 14.36 20.96 0.13
N ASP A 60 13.54 19.95 -0.14
CA ASP A 60 12.08 20.05 -0.14
C ASP A 60 11.50 19.74 1.25
N ARG A 61 11.20 20.79 2.02
CA ARG A 61 10.66 20.68 3.38
C ARG A 61 9.29 21.34 3.51
N THR A 62 8.35 20.61 4.12
CA THR A 62 7.08 21.21 4.58
C THR A 62 7.29 22.05 5.85
N GLY A 63 6.36 22.96 6.15
CA GLY A 63 6.42 23.80 7.36
C GLY A 63 6.44 23.02 8.69
N VAL A 64 6.09 21.74 8.66
CA VAL A 64 6.12 20.82 9.82
C VAL A 64 7.26 19.79 9.74
N GLY A 65 8.25 20.01 8.86
CA GLY A 65 9.47 19.19 8.78
C GLY A 65 9.40 17.92 7.93
N GLY A 66 8.28 17.68 7.22
CA GLY A 66 8.15 16.57 6.26
C GLY A 66 8.92 16.76 4.95
N TYR A 67 9.08 15.69 4.17
CA TYR A 67 9.88 15.60 2.93
C TYR A 67 9.02 15.17 1.72
N PRO A 68 8.30 16.08 1.04
CA PRO A 68 7.38 15.72 -0.04
C PRO A 68 8.06 14.97 -1.20
N LEU A 69 9.27 15.36 -1.57
CA LEU A 69 10.04 14.66 -2.60
C LEU A 69 10.36 13.21 -2.21
N ARG A 70 10.88 12.96 -1.00
CA ARG A 70 11.17 11.60 -0.50
C ARG A 70 9.93 10.71 -0.51
N ARG A 71 8.79 11.25 -0.07
CA ARG A 71 7.51 10.52 -0.06
C ARG A 71 7.13 10.06 -1.47
N ASN A 72 7.28 10.94 -2.48
CA ASN A 72 6.93 10.62 -3.86
C ASN A 72 7.96 9.68 -4.51
N ALA A 73 9.24 9.88 -4.23
CA ALA A 73 10.31 9.00 -4.69
C ALA A 73 10.11 7.57 -4.19
N ALA A 74 9.86 7.36 -2.89
CA ALA A 74 9.58 6.04 -2.32
C ALA A 74 8.38 5.37 -3.02
N ARG A 75 7.24 6.07 -3.12
CA ARG A 75 6.04 5.55 -3.81
C ARG A 75 6.29 5.23 -5.28
N ALA A 76 7.11 6.02 -5.96
CA ALA A 76 7.44 5.78 -7.36
C ALA A 76 8.26 4.50 -7.50
N LEU A 77 9.33 4.34 -6.71
CA LEU A 77 10.20 3.17 -6.73
C LEU A 77 9.43 1.86 -6.50
N GLY A 78 8.51 1.83 -5.54
CA GLY A 78 7.63 0.67 -5.33
C GLY A 78 6.70 0.35 -6.52
N LYS A 79 6.37 1.33 -7.36
CA LYS A 79 5.58 1.11 -8.59
C LYS A 79 6.41 0.61 -9.77
N LEU A 80 7.71 0.91 -9.79
CA LEU A 80 8.62 0.56 -10.88
C LEU A 80 9.12 -0.88 -10.80
N GLY A 81 9.17 -1.47 -9.60
CA GLY A 81 9.44 -2.91 -9.47
C GLY A 81 10.91 -3.30 -9.59
N ASP A 82 11.85 -2.35 -9.50
CA ASP A 82 13.29 -2.66 -9.50
C ASP A 82 13.76 -3.00 -8.07
N HIS A 83 14.27 -4.21 -7.87
CA HIS A 83 14.67 -4.70 -6.55
C HIS A 83 16.00 -4.09 -6.06
N ARG A 84 16.78 -3.41 -6.92
CA ARG A 84 18.02 -2.70 -6.52
C ARG A 84 17.73 -1.56 -5.53
N VAL A 85 16.50 -1.08 -5.48
CA VAL A 85 16.06 0.05 -4.65
C VAL A 85 15.80 -0.36 -3.19
N VAL A 86 15.71 -1.68 -2.91
CA VAL A 86 15.29 -2.24 -1.61
C VAL A 86 16.13 -1.70 -0.45
N PRO A 87 17.48 -1.66 -0.50
CA PRO A 87 18.28 -1.13 0.60
C PRO A 87 17.94 0.33 0.94
N ALA A 88 17.66 1.16 -0.07
CA ALA A 88 17.30 2.57 0.12
C ALA A 88 15.87 2.74 0.68
N LEU A 89 14.94 1.86 0.29
CA LEU A 89 13.61 1.81 0.90
C LEU A 89 13.66 1.34 2.36
N ILE A 90 14.49 0.35 2.70
CA ILE A 90 14.70 -0.07 4.08
C ILE A 90 15.23 1.09 4.92
N GLN A 91 16.23 1.83 4.43
CA GLN A 91 16.74 3.02 5.13
C GLN A 91 15.64 4.10 5.31
N SER A 92 14.70 4.20 4.37
CA SER A 92 13.60 5.16 4.45
C SER A 92 12.58 4.82 5.56
N LEU A 93 12.58 3.59 6.09
CA LEU A 93 11.80 3.21 7.28
C LEU A 93 12.27 3.93 8.55
N ASP A 94 13.52 4.41 8.59
CA ASP A 94 14.08 5.16 9.71
C ASP A 94 13.85 6.68 9.60
N CYS A 95 13.15 7.13 8.54
CA CYS A 95 12.91 8.55 8.32
C CYS A 95 12.06 9.15 9.45
N THR A 96 12.36 10.38 9.86
CA THR A 96 11.58 11.12 10.86
C THR A 96 10.17 11.45 10.37
N ASP A 97 9.98 11.57 9.06
CA ASP A 97 8.68 11.82 8.45
C ASP A 97 7.84 10.55 8.32
N PHE A 98 6.69 10.57 9.00
CA PHE A 98 5.69 9.50 8.98
C PHE A 98 5.36 9.02 7.57
N TYR A 99 5.15 9.95 6.64
CA TYR A 99 4.68 9.61 5.30
C TYR A 99 5.79 9.02 4.41
N VAL A 100 7.06 9.23 4.77
CA VAL A 100 8.18 8.55 4.12
C VAL A 100 8.23 7.09 4.59
N ARG A 101 8.07 6.85 5.91
CA ARG A 101 7.98 5.49 6.46
C ARG A 101 6.80 4.71 5.86
N GLU A 102 5.64 5.37 5.75
CA GLU A 102 4.44 4.78 5.14
C GLU A 102 4.71 4.37 3.68
N ALA A 103 5.26 5.30 2.88
CA ALA A 103 5.58 5.05 1.48
C ALA A 103 6.62 3.94 1.31
N ALA A 104 7.62 3.86 2.19
CA ALA A 104 8.63 2.82 2.19
C ALA A 104 8.03 1.44 2.51
N ALA A 105 7.21 1.32 3.56
CA ALA A 105 6.53 0.08 3.93
C ALA A 105 5.65 -0.45 2.80
N GLN A 106 4.80 0.41 2.22
CA GLN A 106 3.95 0.06 1.07
C GLN A 106 4.78 -0.37 -0.16
N SER A 107 5.94 0.24 -0.37
CA SER A 107 6.80 -0.08 -1.51
C SER A 107 7.50 -1.42 -1.31
N LEU A 108 7.98 -1.71 -0.10
CA LEU A 108 8.55 -3.02 0.25
C LEU A 108 7.53 -4.14 0.13
N GLU A 109 6.30 -3.92 0.60
CA GLU A 109 5.19 -4.84 0.40
C GLU A 109 4.99 -5.14 -1.08
N LYS A 110 4.89 -4.10 -1.90
CA LYS A 110 4.61 -4.21 -3.32
C LYS A 110 5.72 -4.91 -4.11
N LEU A 111 6.97 -4.74 -3.68
CA LEU A 111 8.13 -5.44 -4.25
C LEU A 111 8.19 -6.91 -3.81
N GLY A 112 7.44 -7.30 -2.77
CA GLY A 112 7.50 -8.66 -2.23
C GLY A 112 8.85 -9.00 -1.60
N GLU A 113 9.56 -7.99 -1.08
CA GLU A 113 10.95 -8.12 -0.63
C GLU A 113 11.07 -8.33 0.89
N PRO A 114 11.35 -9.56 1.36
CA PRO A 114 11.34 -9.89 2.79
C PRO A 114 12.52 -9.29 3.56
N SER A 115 13.52 -8.74 2.87
CA SER A 115 14.72 -8.14 3.47
C SER A 115 14.41 -7.00 4.45
N GLY A 116 13.24 -6.34 4.32
CA GLY A 116 12.78 -5.27 5.22
C GLY A 116 12.00 -5.73 6.45
N ILE A 117 11.71 -7.04 6.59
CA ILE A 117 10.93 -7.57 7.72
C ILE A 117 11.49 -7.16 9.09
N PRO A 118 12.82 -7.24 9.37
CA PRO A 118 13.34 -6.88 10.69
C PRO A 118 13.02 -5.42 11.09
N GLN A 119 13.18 -4.48 10.16
CA GLN A 119 12.88 -3.06 10.39
C GLN A 119 11.38 -2.80 10.52
N LEU A 120 10.54 -3.52 9.77
CA LEU A 120 9.08 -3.43 9.89
C LEU A 120 8.60 -3.92 11.28
N ILE A 121 9.16 -5.02 11.80
CA ILE A 121 8.89 -5.51 13.16
C ILE A 121 9.35 -4.48 14.20
N GLU A 122 10.52 -3.87 14.00
CA GLU A 122 11.02 -2.82 14.88
C GLU A 122 10.06 -1.63 14.95
N LEU A 123 9.47 -1.20 13.83
CA LEU A 123 8.49 -0.11 13.82
C LEU A 123 7.17 -0.46 14.52
N LEU A 124 6.76 -1.73 14.60
CA LEU A 124 5.62 -2.14 15.43
C LEU A 124 5.93 -1.99 16.92
N ASN A 125 7.15 -2.33 17.32
CA ASN A 125 7.57 -2.43 18.72
C ASN A 125 8.10 -1.11 19.30
N ASN A 126 8.60 -0.20 18.46
CA ASN A 126 9.22 1.04 18.90
C ASN A 126 8.30 2.27 18.77
N ARG A 127 8.16 2.96 19.91
CA ARG A 127 7.86 4.40 19.96
C ARG A 127 9.15 5.12 19.53
N VAL A 128 9.23 5.62 18.30
CA VAL A 128 10.34 6.48 17.88
C VAL A 128 10.56 7.56 18.95
N ALA A 129 11.77 7.65 19.52
CA ALA A 129 12.08 8.66 20.52
C ALA A 129 11.80 10.06 19.95
N GLY A 130 10.91 10.83 20.61
CA GLY A 130 10.50 12.16 20.16
C GLY A 130 9.13 12.27 19.49
N THR A 131 8.30 11.22 19.47
CA THR A 131 7.02 11.21 18.72
C THR A 131 5.76 10.87 19.55
N LEU A 132 5.79 10.99 20.87
CA LEU A 132 4.59 10.88 21.71
C LEU A 132 3.97 12.26 21.98
N PRO A 133 2.64 12.43 21.88
CA PRO A 133 1.76 12.05 20.77
C PRO A 133 1.97 13.01 19.57
N ALA A 134 1.62 12.60 18.35
CA ALA A 134 1.64 13.51 17.21
C ALA A 134 0.62 14.66 17.45
N PRO A 135 1.07 15.93 17.52
CA PRO A 135 0.18 17.08 17.76
C PRO A 135 -0.73 17.36 16.57
N GLU A 136 -0.46 16.74 15.41
CA GLU A 136 -1.18 16.91 14.15
C GLU A 136 -1.43 15.55 13.48
N PRO A 137 -2.43 15.45 12.57
CA PRO A 137 -2.67 14.25 11.78
C PRO A 137 -1.45 13.80 10.94
N PRO A 138 -1.22 12.49 10.80
CA PRO A 138 -1.95 11.42 11.46
C PRO A 138 -1.52 11.37 12.92
N TYR A 139 -2.47 11.36 13.86
CA TYR A 139 -2.23 11.33 15.31
C TYR A 139 -1.55 10.02 15.80
N LEU A 140 -0.99 9.24 14.87
CA LEU A 140 -0.31 7.98 15.06
C LEU A 140 1.19 8.19 14.91
N VAL A 141 1.93 7.50 15.77
CA VAL A 141 3.39 7.55 15.77
C VAL A 141 3.99 6.80 14.58
N GLN A 142 3.28 5.78 14.08
CA GLN A 142 3.74 4.89 13.02
C GLN A 142 2.61 4.58 12.03
N PRO A 143 2.93 4.30 10.76
CA PRO A 143 1.97 3.85 9.77
C PRO A 143 1.63 2.36 9.98
N PHE A 144 1.00 2.05 11.12
CA PHE A 144 0.76 0.68 11.56
C PHE A 144 0.01 -0.16 10.53
N ASP A 145 -0.98 0.42 9.85
CA ASP A 145 -1.71 -0.25 8.77
C ASP A 145 -0.77 -0.71 7.65
N ALA A 146 0.06 0.17 7.10
CA ALA A 146 1.04 -0.18 6.06
C ALA A 146 2.09 -1.20 6.54
N ILE A 147 2.53 -1.11 7.80
CA ILE A 147 3.51 -2.05 8.37
C ILE A 147 2.90 -3.44 8.52
N LEU A 148 1.69 -3.53 9.09
CA LEU A 148 0.95 -4.79 9.27
C LEU A 148 0.65 -5.42 7.91
N GLU A 149 0.19 -4.62 6.95
CA GLU A 149 -0.05 -5.04 5.57
C GLU A 149 1.22 -5.63 4.93
N ALA A 150 2.36 -4.95 5.06
CA ALA A 150 3.63 -5.43 4.56
C ALA A 150 4.06 -6.75 5.21
N LEU A 151 4.01 -6.85 6.54
CA LEU A 151 4.42 -8.05 7.27
C LEU A 151 3.59 -9.28 6.86
N GLY A 152 2.28 -9.10 6.66
CA GLY A 152 1.39 -10.14 6.16
C GLY A 152 1.78 -10.64 4.77
N THR A 153 1.89 -9.72 3.81
CA THR A 153 2.23 -10.04 2.41
C THR A 153 3.63 -10.63 2.27
N LEU A 154 4.60 -10.17 3.08
CA LEU A 154 5.98 -10.64 3.06
C LEU A 154 6.18 -11.98 3.80
N GLY A 155 5.14 -12.54 4.41
CA GLY A 155 5.22 -13.85 5.06
C GLY A 155 6.01 -13.85 6.36
N ALA A 156 6.02 -12.74 7.11
CA ALA A 156 6.74 -12.56 8.37
C ALA A 156 6.13 -13.37 9.54
N MET A 157 6.24 -14.70 9.51
CA MET A 157 5.66 -15.58 10.55
C MET A 157 6.16 -15.25 11.97
N ASP A 158 7.42 -14.82 12.09
CA ASP A 158 8.01 -14.44 13.39
C ASP A 158 7.40 -13.16 13.98
N ALA A 159 6.70 -12.34 13.18
CA ALA A 159 6.03 -11.12 13.62
C ALA A 159 4.65 -11.35 14.24
N VAL A 160 4.12 -12.58 14.20
CA VAL A 160 2.77 -12.91 14.70
C VAL A 160 2.55 -12.43 16.15
N PRO A 161 3.47 -12.65 17.12
CA PRO A 161 3.30 -12.14 18.48
C PRO A 161 3.17 -10.62 18.57
N ASP A 162 3.89 -9.89 17.71
CA ASP A 162 3.87 -8.41 17.65
C ASP A 162 2.61 -7.87 16.96
N ILE A 163 2.00 -8.67 16.06
CA ILE A 163 0.77 -8.31 15.33
C ILE A 163 -0.48 -8.51 16.20
N LEU A 164 -0.52 -9.55 17.05
CA LEU A 164 -1.71 -9.93 17.83
C LEU A 164 -2.37 -8.76 18.60
N PRO A 165 -1.63 -7.86 19.29
CA PRO A 165 -2.24 -6.72 19.99
C PRO A 165 -3.01 -5.75 19.09
N PHE A 166 -2.69 -5.70 17.79
CA PHE A 166 -3.34 -4.79 16.85
C PHE A 166 -4.72 -5.26 16.39
N LEU A 167 -5.11 -6.52 16.66
CA LEU A 167 -6.46 -7.03 16.39
C LEU A 167 -7.53 -6.27 17.19
N ASP A 168 -7.19 -5.74 18.36
CA ASP A 168 -8.07 -4.98 19.25
C ASP A 168 -7.78 -3.47 19.24
N HIS A 169 -6.99 -2.97 18.28
CA HIS A 169 -6.61 -1.56 18.19
C HIS A 169 -7.83 -0.64 18.07
N PRO A 170 -7.89 0.56 18.70
CA PRO A 170 -9.07 1.43 18.66
C PRO A 170 -9.41 1.93 17.24
N VAL A 171 -8.41 2.12 16.38
CA VAL A 171 -8.59 2.56 14.99
C VAL A 171 -8.98 1.36 14.10
N PRO A 172 -10.16 1.38 13.44
CA PRO A 172 -10.63 0.24 12.63
C PRO A 172 -9.69 -0.18 11.50
N ARG A 173 -9.11 0.77 10.77
CA ARG A 173 -8.18 0.48 9.66
C ARG A 173 -6.97 -0.36 10.11
N ILE A 174 -6.44 -0.07 11.30
CA ILE A 174 -5.34 -0.83 11.89
C ILE A 174 -5.79 -2.25 12.27
N ARG A 175 -7.02 -2.41 12.80
CA ARG A 175 -7.57 -3.74 13.04
C ARG A 175 -7.71 -4.54 11.75
N TYR A 176 -8.17 -3.92 10.66
CA TYR A 176 -8.33 -4.60 9.37
C TYR A 176 -6.97 -5.05 8.81
N ALA A 177 -5.97 -4.17 8.82
CA ALA A 177 -4.60 -4.53 8.46
C ALA A 177 -4.04 -5.68 9.31
N ALA A 178 -4.30 -5.69 10.62
CA ALA A 178 -3.92 -6.80 11.50
C ALA A 178 -4.65 -8.11 11.14
N ASN A 179 -5.96 -8.07 10.86
CA ASN A 179 -6.71 -9.25 10.42
C ASN A 179 -6.19 -9.79 9.07
N ARG A 180 -5.87 -8.89 8.12
CA ARG A 180 -5.24 -9.26 6.86
C ARG A 180 -3.92 -10.00 7.09
N ALA A 181 -3.03 -9.40 7.89
CA ALA A 181 -1.75 -10.01 8.20
C ALA A 181 -1.90 -11.36 8.89
N MET A 182 -2.77 -11.45 9.89
CA MET A 182 -3.04 -12.69 10.61
C MET A 182 -3.64 -13.77 9.71
N TYR A 183 -4.51 -13.43 8.74
CA TYR A 183 -4.99 -14.37 7.74
C TYR A 183 -3.84 -14.95 6.91
N GLN A 184 -2.93 -14.09 6.42
CA GLN A 184 -1.82 -14.50 5.56
C GLN A 184 -0.77 -15.33 6.32
N LEU A 185 -0.55 -15.04 7.60
CA LEU A 185 0.51 -15.65 8.42
C LEU A 185 0.07 -16.87 9.22
N THR A 186 -1.24 -17.11 9.36
CA THR A 186 -1.77 -18.27 10.10
C THR A 186 -1.79 -19.52 9.22
N PRO A 187 -0.99 -20.58 9.50
CA PRO A 187 -0.91 -21.74 8.63
C PRO A 187 -2.16 -22.62 8.65
N ASN A 188 -2.93 -22.61 9.74
CA ASN A 188 -4.17 -23.38 9.86
C ASN A 188 -5.31 -22.62 9.15
N PRO A 189 -5.89 -23.16 8.06
CA PRO A 189 -6.95 -22.47 7.31
C PRO A 189 -8.23 -22.23 8.11
N GLU A 190 -8.56 -23.10 9.07
CA GLU A 190 -9.75 -22.93 9.92
C GLU A 190 -9.57 -21.71 10.84
N ILE A 191 -8.42 -21.59 11.50
CA ILE A 191 -8.10 -20.43 12.34
C ILE A 191 -7.94 -19.17 11.48
N ALA A 192 -7.28 -19.28 10.32
CA ALA A 192 -7.10 -18.16 9.40
C ALA A 192 -8.45 -17.60 8.94
N SER A 193 -9.44 -18.47 8.70
CA SER A 193 -10.76 -18.07 8.23
C SER A 193 -11.49 -17.13 9.18
N GLU A 194 -11.24 -17.21 10.50
CA GLU A 194 -11.82 -16.26 11.47
C GLU A 194 -11.41 -14.81 11.19
N TYR A 195 -10.18 -14.57 10.73
CA TYR A 195 -9.71 -13.24 10.34
C TYR A 195 -10.32 -12.79 9.00
N GLY A 196 -10.49 -13.74 8.07
CA GLY A 196 -11.17 -13.52 6.79
C GLY A 196 -12.65 -13.13 6.99
N ASP A 197 -13.35 -13.82 7.89
CA ASP A 197 -14.75 -13.55 8.25
C ASP A 197 -14.92 -12.17 8.87
N ARG A 198 -14.01 -11.75 9.75
CA ARG A 198 -14.01 -10.40 10.33
C ARG A 198 -13.87 -9.33 9.26
N LEU A 199 -13.00 -9.53 8.27
CA LEU A 199 -12.87 -8.62 7.12
C LEU A 199 -14.12 -8.65 6.23
N ALA A 200 -14.66 -9.83 5.93
CA ALA A 200 -15.90 -9.95 5.14
C ALA A 200 -17.07 -9.22 5.79
N GLN A 201 -17.21 -9.32 7.13
CA GLN A 201 -18.22 -8.59 7.89
C GLN A 201 -18.00 -7.07 7.81
N ALA A 202 -16.75 -6.62 7.82
CA ALA A 202 -16.40 -5.20 7.74
C ALA A 202 -16.76 -4.55 6.39
N LEU A 203 -17.05 -5.33 5.33
CA LEU A 203 -17.61 -4.79 4.08
C LEU A 203 -19.00 -4.19 4.24
N SER A 204 -19.70 -4.45 5.36
CA SER A 204 -20.99 -3.84 5.70
C SER A 204 -20.85 -2.60 6.60
N ASN A 205 -19.64 -2.09 6.82
CA ASN A 205 -19.42 -0.90 7.66
C ASN A 205 -20.08 0.35 7.06
N ASP A 206 -20.60 1.26 7.89
CA ASP A 206 -21.28 2.48 7.43
C ASP A 206 -20.32 3.49 6.76
N ASP A 207 -19.03 3.45 7.11
CA ASP A 207 -17.99 4.32 6.55
C ASP A 207 -17.48 3.81 5.20
N LEU A 208 -17.66 4.62 4.14
CA LEU A 208 -17.20 4.30 2.79
C LEU A 208 -15.68 4.10 2.69
N GLN A 209 -14.87 4.89 3.38
CA GLN A 209 -13.41 4.73 3.33
C GLN A 209 -12.97 3.42 3.97
N LEU A 210 -13.63 3.02 5.06
CA LEU A 210 -13.38 1.73 5.68
C LEU A 210 -13.78 0.58 4.76
N ARG A 211 -14.93 0.65 4.07
CA ARG A 211 -15.31 -0.36 3.08
C ARG A 211 -14.29 -0.49 1.94
N ARG A 212 -13.77 0.65 1.44
CA ARG A 212 -12.73 0.66 0.40
C ARG A 212 -11.42 0.01 0.85
N ALA A 213 -10.99 0.28 2.08
CA ALA A 213 -9.80 -0.37 2.66
C ALA A 213 -10.01 -1.89 2.76
N VAL A 214 -11.14 -2.32 3.32
CA VAL A 214 -11.47 -3.74 3.48
C VAL A 214 -11.58 -4.47 2.13
N LEU A 215 -12.07 -3.82 1.06
CA LEU A 215 -12.07 -4.40 -0.29
C LEU A 215 -10.65 -4.74 -0.77
N ALA A 216 -9.68 -3.86 -0.52
CA ALA A 216 -8.28 -4.13 -0.86
C ALA A 216 -7.73 -5.30 -0.03
N ASP A 217 -8.03 -5.32 1.28
CA ASP A 217 -7.56 -6.36 2.19
C ASP A 217 -8.09 -7.75 1.82
N VAL A 218 -9.40 -7.88 1.65
CA VAL A 218 -10.07 -9.14 1.29
C VAL A 218 -9.59 -9.66 -0.07
N GLY A 219 -9.39 -8.74 -1.02
CA GLY A 219 -8.84 -9.07 -2.33
C GLY A 219 -7.42 -9.62 -2.25
N ALA A 220 -6.56 -8.93 -1.49
CA ALA A 220 -5.16 -9.33 -1.31
C ALA A 220 -5.01 -10.71 -0.64
N ILE A 221 -5.90 -11.06 0.28
CA ILE A 221 -5.88 -12.38 0.91
C ILE A 221 -6.58 -13.47 0.09
N GLY A 222 -7.35 -13.08 -0.94
CA GLY A 222 -8.07 -14.01 -1.82
C GLY A 222 -9.16 -14.82 -1.11
N TYR A 223 -9.84 -14.23 -0.12
CA TYR A 223 -10.77 -14.96 0.76
C TYR A 223 -12.13 -15.19 0.09
N LEU A 224 -12.30 -16.39 -0.50
CA LEU A 224 -13.47 -16.77 -1.29
C LEU A 224 -14.83 -16.57 -0.59
N PRO A 225 -15.02 -16.86 0.72
CA PRO A 225 -16.31 -16.66 1.38
C PRO A 225 -16.83 -15.21 1.34
N ALA A 226 -15.96 -14.22 1.13
CA ALA A 226 -16.35 -12.82 1.01
C ALA A 226 -16.89 -12.42 -0.38
N ALA A 227 -16.90 -13.31 -1.37
CA ALA A 227 -17.24 -12.97 -2.76
C ALA A 227 -18.58 -12.22 -2.91
N ASP A 228 -19.64 -12.71 -2.27
CA ASP A 228 -20.96 -12.08 -2.34
C ASP A 228 -20.98 -10.72 -1.61
N ALA A 229 -20.31 -10.64 -0.45
CA ALA A 229 -20.19 -9.41 0.31
C ALA A 229 -19.41 -8.33 -0.48
N ILE A 230 -18.38 -8.72 -1.23
CA ILE A 230 -17.65 -7.83 -2.14
C ILE A 230 -18.57 -7.31 -3.24
N ALA A 231 -19.37 -8.17 -3.87
CA ALA A 231 -20.27 -7.75 -4.94
C ALA A 231 -21.35 -6.78 -4.43
N GLN A 232 -21.89 -7.04 -3.24
CA GLN A 232 -23.03 -6.32 -2.66
C GLN A 232 -22.65 -5.04 -1.90
N THR A 233 -21.40 -4.90 -1.43
CA THR A 233 -20.98 -3.73 -0.64
C THR A 233 -21.19 -2.40 -1.38
N LEU A 234 -21.49 -1.32 -0.67
CA LEU A 234 -21.67 0.01 -1.27
C LEU A 234 -20.31 0.69 -1.50
N ALA A 235 -19.70 0.42 -2.65
CA ALA A 235 -18.44 1.01 -3.12
C ALA A 235 -18.38 1.02 -4.65
N GLU A 236 -17.34 1.64 -5.22
CA GLU A 236 -17.11 1.66 -6.67
C GLU A 236 -16.89 0.25 -7.24
N ASN A 237 -17.53 -0.06 -8.38
CA ASN A 237 -17.34 -1.35 -9.05
C ASN A 237 -15.88 -1.62 -9.41
N SER A 238 -15.08 -0.59 -9.72
CA SER A 238 -13.64 -0.76 -9.98
C SER A 238 -12.89 -1.37 -8.80
N LEU A 239 -13.22 -0.98 -7.56
CA LEU A 239 -12.61 -1.53 -6.35
C LEU A 239 -13.12 -2.95 -6.05
N LYS A 240 -14.41 -3.19 -6.27
CA LYS A 240 -14.99 -4.54 -6.16
C LYS A 240 -14.34 -5.51 -7.13
N LEU A 241 -14.16 -5.10 -8.39
CA LEU A 241 -13.52 -5.90 -9.44
C LEU A 241 -12.06 -6.20 -9.11
N ILE A 242 -11.30 -5.25 -8.55
CA ILE A 242 -9.93 -5.48 -8.07
C ILE A 242 -9.92 -6.52 -6.94
N SER A 243 -10.88 -6.44 -6.01
CA SER A 243 -11.00 -7.40 -4.90
C SER A 243 -11.37 -8.80 -5.40
N LEU A 244 -12.40 -8.92 -6.25
CA LEU A 244 -12.81 -10.17 -6.89
C LEU A 244 -11.70 -10.78 -7.74
N LYS A 245 -10.91 -9.95 -8.44
CA LYS A 245 -9.71 -10.42 -9.17
C LYS A 245 -8.75 -11.14 -8.23
N GLY A 246 -8.49 -10.61 -7.02
CA GLY A 246 -7.62 -11.27 -6.05
C GLY A 246 -8.16 -12.62 -5.57
N LEU A 247 -9.47 -12.73 -5.34
CA LEU A 247 -10.14 -14.01 -5.08
C LEU A 247 -9.96 -15.00 -6.25
N LEU A 248 -10.17 -14.53 -7.48
CA LEU A 248 -10.02 -15.36 -8.69
C LEU A 248 -8.59 -15.88 -8.85
N GLU A 249 -7.59 -15.01 -8.69
CA GLU A 249 -6.17 -15.39 -8.77
C GLU A 249 -5.82 -16.49 -7.76
N LYS A 250 -6.36 -16.41 -6.53
CA LYS A 250 -6.16 -17.45 -5.51
C LYS A 250 -6.81 -18.78 -5.91
N GLN A 251 -8.00 -18.74 -6.52
CA GLN A 251 -8.67 -19.94 -7.01
C GLN A 251 -7.92 -20.59 -8.18
N LEU A 252 -7.39 -19.78 -9.10
CA LEU A 252 -6.67 -20.29 -10.27
C LEU A 252 -5.35 -20.98 -9.90
N GLN A 253 -4.66 -20.52 -8.85
CA GLN A 253 -3.46 -21.20 -8.30
C GLN A 253 -3.75 -22.63 -7.81
N GLN A 254 -5.01 -22.93 -7.48
CA GLN A 254 -5.43 -24.23 -6.94
C GLN A 254 -6.02 -25.17 -8.01
N THR A 255 -6.07 -24.72 -9.28
CA THR A 255 -6.66 -25.48 -10.39
C THR A 255 -5.63 -25.90 -11.41
N THR A 256 -5.80 -27.09 -11.99
CA THR A 256 -5.03 -27.54 -13.16
C THR A 256 -5.85 -27.30 -14.42
N PRO A 257 -5.34 -26.55 -15.41
CA PRO A 257 -6.01 -26.39 -16.70
C PRO A 257 -6.38 -27.74 -17.33
N PRO A 258 -7.53 -27.89 -18.01
CA PRO A 258 -8.46 -26.83 -18.45
C PRO A 258 -9.64 -26.55 -17.51
N ASN A 259 -9.72 -27.18 -16.32
CA ASN A 259 -10.92 -27.12 -15.49
C ASN A 259 -10.87 -25.96 -14.49
N LEU A 260 -11.96 -25.20 -14.39
CA LEU A 260 -12.16 -24.16 -13.37
C LEU A 260 -12.87 -24.73 -12.14
N SER A 261 -12.50 -24.27 -10.95
CA SER A 261 -13.21 -24.60 -9.72
C SER A 261 -14.59 -23.93 -9.68
N ALA A 262 -15.53 -24.49 -8.92
CA ALA A 262 -16.83 -23.85 -8.69
C ALA A 262 -16.66 -22.44 -8.08
N GLY A 263 -15.64 -22.24 -7.23
CA GLY A 263 -15.29 -20.94 -6.68
C GLY A 263 -14.83 -19.94 -7.75
N ALA A 264 -13.96 -20.36 -8.67
CA ALA A 264 -13.52 -19.51 -9.79
C ALA A 264 -14.70 -19.10 -10.69
N ILE A 265 -15.57 -20.06 -11.03
CA ILE A 265 -16.78 -19.80 -11.83
C ILE A 265 -17.67 -18.77 -11.13
N LYS A 266 -17.94 -18.96 -9.82
CA LYS A 266 -18.73 -18.02 -9.02
C LYS A 266 -18.15 -16.60 -9.07
N VAL A 267 -16.84 -16.46 -8.85
CA VAL A 267 -16.18 -15.14 -8.85
C VAL A 267 -16.26 -14.48 -10.22
N MET A 268 -16.05 -15.24 -11.31
CA MET A 268 -16.19 -14.72 -12.67
C MET A 268 -17.61 -14.23 -12.96
N THR A 269 -18.65 -14.97 -12.55
CA THR A 269 -20.04 -14.54 -12.70
C THR A 269 -20.31 -13.23 -11.96
N LEU A 270 -19.84 -13.09 -10.71
CA LEU A 270 -19.99 -11.84 -9.96
C LEU A 270 -19.23 -10.67 -10.61
N MET A 271 -18.08 -10.92 -11.24
CA MET A 271 -17.36 -9.88 -11.99
C MET A 271 -18.15 -9.44 -13.22
N ASP A 272 -18.75 -10.37 -13.96
CA ASP A 272 -19.56 -10.07 -15.14
C ASP A 272 -20.81 -9.24 -14.79
N GLU A 273 -21.42 -9.47 -13.62
CA GLU A 273 -22.57 -8.70 -13.12
C GLU A 273 -22.24 -7.23 -12.74
N LEU A 274 -20.95 -6.91 -12.56
CA LEU A 274 -20.48 -5.57 -12.16
C LEU A 274 -20.01 -4.70 -13.34
N LEU A 275 -19.94 -5.27 -14.55
CA LEU A 275 -19.53 -4.60 -15.80
C LEU A 275 -20.72 -3.96 -16.53
#